data_AF-A0A0G1IEG4-F1
#
_entry.id   AF-A0A0G1IEG4-F1
#
_cell.length_a   1.000
_cell.length_b   1.000
_cell.length_c   1.000
_cell.angle_alpha   90.00
_cell.angle_beta   90.00
_cell.angle_gamma   90.00
#
_symmetry.space_group_name_H-M   'P 1'
#
loop_
_entity.id
_entity.type
_entity.pdbx_description
1 polymer ?
#
loop_
_entity_poly.entity_id
_entity_poly.type
_entity_poly.pdbx_seq_one_letter_code
_entity_poly.pdbx_strand_id
1 'polypeptide(L)'
;MIFSKKEFSAAVDKAVFPGLQGGPHINQIAAVAVCLKEAMSPNFKKYARQVIKNAKVLAKELHQYGWRIISGGTDSHLFLVDTWTRDLSGKTAQELLEAEKIIVNKNTIPYDARSPFDPSGIRIGTVAVTTAGMKEKDMMKIAEKIDKILTR
;
A
#
# COMPACT_ATOMS: atom_id res chain seq x y z
N MET A 1 -10.79 12.96 7.41
CA MET A 1 -11.99 12.56 8.16
C MET A 1 -11.57 12.15 9.55
N ILE A 2 -12.22 12.66 10.58
CA ILE A 2 -11.88 12.38 11.98
C ILE A 2 -13.13 11.81 12.63
N PHE A 3 -13.00 10.64 13.26
CA PHE A 3 -14.01 10.10 14.16
C PHE A 3 -13.48 10.23 15.59
N SER A 4 -14.29 10.76 16.49
CA SER A 4 -13.92 10.97 17.88
C SER A 4 -15.03 10.52 18.81
N LYS A 5 -14.69 10.27 20.08
CA LYS A 5 -15.70 10.18 21.14
C LYS A 5 -16.34 11.55 21.33
N LYS A 6 -17.61 11.55 21.74
CA LYS A 6 -18.42 12.77 21.93
C LYS A 6 -17.75 13.82 22.82
N GLU A 7 -17.06 13.40 23.86
CA GLU A 7 -16.33 14.29 24.79
C GLU A 7 -15.23 15.12 24.11
N PHE A 8 -14.70 14.67 22.97
CA PHE A 8 -13.67 15.37 22.21
C PHE A 8 -14.21 16.18 21.02
N SER A 9 -15.50 16.04 20.65
CA SER A 9 -16.03 16.59 19.41
C SER A 9 -15.86 18.11 19.32
N ALA A 10 -16.21 18.86 20.37
CA ALA A 10 -16.08 20.32 20.36
C ALA A 10 -14.62 20.80 20.23
N ALA A 11 -13.67 20.08 20.86
CA ALA A 11 -12.26 20.40 20.75
C ALA A 11 -11.71 20.12 19.34
N VAL A 12 -12.14 19.00 18.73
CA VAL A 12 -11.78 18.64 17.35
C VAL A 12 -12.37 19.64 16.36
N ASP A 13 -13.65 19.97 16.47
CA ASP A 13 -14.32 20.91 15.56
C ASP A 13 -13.63 22.28 15.58
N LYS A 14 -13.32 22.80 16.79
CA LYS A 14 -12.60 24.07 16.96
C LYS A 14 -11.18 24.03 16.39
N ALA A 15 -10.48 22.90 16.54
CA ALA A 15 -9.14 22.72 15.99
C ALA A 15 -9.14 22.70 14.46
N VAL A 16 -10.17 22.12 13.84
CA VAL A 16 -10.34 22.15 12.38
C VAL A 16 -10.69 23.56 11.91
N PHE A 17 -11.78 24.14 12.44
CA PHE A 17 -12.22 25.49 12.13
C PHE A 17 -12.65 26.22 13.42
N PRO A 18 -12.15 27.43 13.70
CA PRO A 18 -11.27 28.26 12.89
C PRO A 18 -9.76 28.00 13.09
N GLY A 19 -9.37 26.89 13.74
CA GLY A 19 -7.98 26.66 14.15
C GLY A 19 -6.98 26.51 12.99
N LEU A 20 -7.19 25.53 12.10
CA LEU A 20 -6.22 25.16 11.05
C LEU A 20 -6.73 25.43 9.64
N GLN A 21 -8.05 25.37 9.42
CA GLN A 21 -8.67 25.48 8.12
C GLN A 21 -9.68 26.64 8.08
N GLY A 22 -9.97 27.09 6.85
CA GLY A 22 -11.01 28.08 6.55
C GLY A 22 -12.29 27.42 6.04
N GLY A 23 -12.76 27.85 4.86
CA GLY A 23 -13.99 27.32 4.25
C GLY A 23 -13.89 25.83 3.85
N PRO A 24 -14.92 25.02 4.13
CA PRO A 24 -14.91 23.60 3.77
C PRO A 24 -15.10 23.37 2.27
N HIS A 25 -14.50 22.30 1.74
CA HIS A 25 -14.70 21.87 0.35
C HIS A 25 -15.93 20.95 0.24
N ILE A 26 -17.10 21.55 0.05
CA ILE A 26 -18.39 20.83 0.07
C ILE A 26 -18.47 19.70 -0.96
N ASN A 27 -17.86 19.88 -2.14
CA ASN A 27 -17.76 18.83 -3.17
C ASN A 27 -16.97 17.59 -2.68
N GLN A 28 -15.89 17.78 -1.92
CA GLN A 28 -15.13 16.67 -1.33
C GLN A 28 -15.90 15.97 -0.22
N ILE A 29 -16.63 16.73 0.61
CA ILE A 29 -17.51 16.17 1.64
C ILE A 29 -18.58 15.27 1.01
N ALA A 30 -19.21 15.73 -0.07
CA ALA A 30 -20.19 14.94 -0.81
C ALA A 30 -19.58 13.64 -1.38
N ALA A 31 -18.37 13.72 -1.97
CA ALA A 31 -17.68 12.53 -2.48
C ALA A 31 -17.35 11.52 -1.37
N VAL A 32 -16.86 11.99 -0.21
CA VAL A 32 -16.58 11.12 0.95
C VAL A 32 -17.85 10.45 1.45
N ALA A 33 -19.00 11.13 1.44
CA ALA A 33 -20.28 10.51 1.81
C ALA A 33 -20.65 9.34 0.89
N VAL A 34 -20.39 9.45 -0.42
CA VAL A 34 -20.56 8.33 -1.37
C VAL A 34 -19.61 7.19 -1.04
N CYS A 35 -18.31 7.48 -0.82
CA CYS A 35 -17.33 6.46 -0.45
C CYS A 35 -17.70 5.72 0.84
N LEU A 36 -18.21 6.42 1.85
CA LEU A 36 -18.66 5.81 3.11
C LEU A 36 -19.86 4.90 2.91
N LYS A 37 -20.84 5.31 2.08
CA LYS A 37 -21.99 4.48 1.73
C LYS A 37 -21.55 3.20 1.02
N GLU A 38 -20.60 3.29 0.08
CA GLU A 38 -20.04 2.12 -0.60
C GLU A 38 -19.26 1.22 0.36
N ALA A 39 -18.46 1.81 1.25
CA ALA A 39 -17.66 1.09 2.25
C ALA A 39 -18.50 0.29 3.25
N MET A 40 -19.74 0.74 3.52
CA MET A 40 -20.70 0.02 4.37
C MET A 40 -21.35 -1.18 3.66
N SER A 41 -21.16 -1.34 2.36
CA SER A 41 -21.81 -2.42 1.60
C SER A 41 -21.19 -3.81 1.90
N PRO A 42 -21.98 -4.90 1.82
CA PRO A 42 -21.45 -6.26 1.89
C PRO A 42 -20.40 -6.58 0.81
N ASN A 43 -20.51 -5.94 -0.36
CA ASN A 43 -19.56 -6.10 -1.46
C ASN A 43 -18.18 -5.51 -1.10
N PHE A 44 -18.15 -4.35 -0.44
CA PHE A 44 -16.88 -3.78 0.04
C PHE A 44 -16.20 -4.69 1.06
N LYS A 45 -16.97 -5.35 1.93
CA LYS A 45 -16.41 -6.37 2.86
C LYS A 45 -15.78 -7.55 2.12
N LYS A 46 -16.38 -8.03 1.03
CA LYS A 46 -15.79 -9.08 0.18
C LYS A 46 -14.52 -8.58 -0.51
N TYR A 47 -14.56 -7.36 -1.06
CA TYR A 47 -13.41 -6.70 -1.67
C TYR A 47 -12.23 -6.54 -0.70
N ALA A 48 -12.46 -6.01 0.51
CA ALA A 48 -11.40 -5.82 1.51
C ALA A 48 -10.72 -7.14 1.91
N ARG A 49 -11.48 -8.24 2.00
CA ARG A 49 -10.91 -9.58 2.21
C ARG A 49 -10.06 -10.03 1.02
N GLN A 50 -10.50 -9.75 -0.20
CA GLN A 50 -9.73 -10.09 -1.41
C GLN A 50 -8.42 -9.30 -1.47
N VAL A 51 -8.41 -8.03 -1.06
CA VAL A 51 -7.18 -7.21 -0.98
C VAL A 51 -6.14 -7.90 -0.08
N ILE A 52 -6.53 -8.29 1.13
CA ILE A 52 -5.64 -8.98 2.08
C ILE A 52 -5.18 -10.33 1.54
N LYS A 53 -6.09 -11.11 0.93
CA LYS A 53 -5.76 -12.41 0.34
C LYS A 53 -4.75 -12.27 -0.81
N ASN A 54 -4.94 -11.28 -1.67
CA ASN A 54 -4.01 -10.94 -2.74
C ASN A 54 -2.64 -10.51 -2.17
N ALA A 55 -2.61 -9.66 -1.14
CA ALA A 55 -1.36 -9.22 -0.52
C ALA A 55 -0.58 -10.39 0.10
N LYS A 56 -1.27 -11.31 0.78
CA LYS A 56 -0.69 -12.54 1.33
C LYS A 56 -0.08 -13.44 0.26
N VAL A 57 -0.80 -13.64 -0.85
CA VAL A 57 -0.28 -14.45 -1.96
C VAL A 57 0.92 -13.76 -2.60
N LEU A 58 0.83 -12.48 -2.95
CA LEU A 58 1.94 -11.77 -3.59
C LEU A 58 3.21 -11.77 -2.72
N ALA A 59 3.08 -11.54 -1.41
CA ALA A 59 4.21 -11.61 -0.48
C ALA A 59 4.80 -13.02 -0.39
N LYS A 60 3.94 -14.05 -0.31
CA LYS A 60 4.37 -15.45 -0.25
C LYS A 60 5.14 -15.86 -1.50
N GLU A 61 4.64 -15.51 -2.69
CA GLU A 61 5.28 -15.86 -3.96
C GLU A 61 6.64 -15.16 -4.10
N LEU A 62 6.74 -13.87 -3.77
CA LEU A 62 8.04 -13.17 -3.73
C LEU A 62 9.00 -13.80 -2.72
N HIS A 63 8.48 -14.25 -1.56
CA HIS A 63 9.30 -14.98 -0.60
C HIS A 63 9.83 -16.31 -1.16
N GLN A 64 9.01 -17.04 -1.93
CA GLN A 64 9.43 -18.28 -2.60
C GLN A 64 10.49 -18.04 -3.69
N TYR A 65 10.45 -16.88 -4.35
CA TYR A 65 11.53 -16.43 -5.24
C TYR A 65 12.80 -16.01 -4.49
N GLY A 66 12.81 -16.06 -3.15
CA GLY A 66 13.97 -15.75 -2.31
C GLY A 66 14.12 -14.28 -1.94
N TRP A 67 13.07 -13.47 -2.10
CA TRP A 67 13.08 -12.10 -1.59
C TRP A 67 12.79 -12.08 -0.08
N ARG A 68 13.51 -11.22 0.64
CA ARG A 68 13.26 -11.00 2.06
C ARG A 68 12.05 -10.08 2.23
N ILE A 69 10.96 -10.64 2.73
CA ILE A 69 9.76 -9.89 3.13
C ILE A 69 9.94 -9.42 4.57
N ILE A 70 9.82 -8.12 4.82
CA ILE A 70 9.89 -7.58 6.19
C ILE A 70 8.75 -8.17 7.01
N SER A 71 9.03 -8.61 8.24
CA SER A 71 8.13 -9.37 9.13
C SER A 71 7.74 -10.78 8.65
N GLY A 72 8.26 -11.25 7.51
CA GLY A 72 8.01 -12.61 6.98
C GLY A 72 6.68 -12.79 6.24
N GLY A 73 5.87 -11.73 6.10
CA GLY A 73 4.58 -11.80 5.42
C GLY A 73 3.78 -10.51 5.56
N THR A 74 2.45 -10.62 5.56
CA THR A 74 1.55 -9.50 5.84
C THR A 74 0.18 -9.97 6.28
N ASP A 75 -0.44 -9.21 7.19
CA ASP A 75 -1.85 -9.32 7.55
C ASP A 75 -2.68 -8.12 7.07
N SER A 76 -2.09 -7.27 6.22
CA SER A 76 -2.70 -6.04 5.72
C SER A 76 -2.80 -6.03 4.18
N HIS A 77 -3.00 -4.84 3.62
CA HIS A 77 -3.08 -4.61 2.18
C HIS A 77 -1.72 -4.35 1.52
N LEU A 78 -0.64 -4.29 2.30
CA LEU A 78 0.71 -3.97 1.86
C LEU A 78 1.76 -4.81 2.58
N PHE A 79 2.97 -4.82 2.03
CA PHE A 79 4.16 -5.39 2.66
C PHE A 79 5.42 -4.69 2.12
N LEU A 80 6.56 -4.93 2.76
CA LEU A 80 7.85 -4.39 2.34
C LEU A 80 8.76 -5.52 1.87
N VAL A 81 9.48 -5.25 0.79
CA VAL A 81 10.50 -6.14 0.23
C VAL A 81 11.86 -5.47 0.44
N ASP A 82 12.79 -6.20 1.05
CA ASP A 82 14.19 -5.81 1.15
C ASP A 82 14.89 -6.17 -0.17
N THR A 83 15.21 -5.13 -0.95
CA THR A 83 15.90 -5.27 -2.23
C THR A 83 17.42 -5.25 -2.07
N TRP A 84 17.90 -4.72 -0.94
CA TRP A 84 19.32 -4.57 -0.65
C TRP A 84 20.02 -5.90 -0.38
N THR A 85 19.29 -6.93 0.06
CA THR A 85 19.79 -8.32 0.09
C THR A 85 20.27 -8.86 -1.27
N ARG A 86 19.97 -8.16 -2.37
CA ARG A 86 20.44 -8.45 -3.73
C ARG A 86 21.16 -7.25 -4.36
N ASP A 87 21.78 -6.41 -3.55
CA ASP A 87 22.55 -5.24 -3.97
C ASP A 87 21.77 -4.18 -4.78
N LEU A 88 20.44 -4.21 -4.71
CA LEU A 88 19.57 -3.22 -5.33
C LEU A 88 19.08 -2.21 -4.29
N SER A 89 19.34 -0.93 -4.51
CA SER A 89 18.63 0.10 -3.75
C SER A 89 17.14 0.08 -4.09
N GLY A 90 16.31 0.49 -3.14
CA GLY A 90 14.88 0.65 -3.35
C GLY A 90 14.57 1.65 -4.46
N LYS A 91 15.43 2.66 -4.65
CA LYS A 91 15.32 3.61 -5.77
C LYS A 91 15.51 2.90 -7.11
N THR A 92 16.61 2.16 -7.28
CA THR A 92 16.88 1.41 -8.51
C THR A 92 15.80 0.36 -8.77
N ALA A 93 15.38 -0.39 -7.75
CA ALA A 93 14.31 -1.37 -7.89
C ALA A 93 12.98 -0.73 -8.34
N GLN A 94 12.63 0.42 -7.79
CA GLN A 94 11.45 1.18 -8.22
C GLN A 94 11.56 1.58 -9.70
N GLU A 95 12.70 2.15 -10.11
CA GLU A 95 12.93 2.64 -11.48
C GLU A 95 12.88 1.50 -12.52
N LEU A 96 13.48 0.35 -12.20
CA LEU A 96 13.43 -0.86 -13.06
C LEU A 96 11.99 -1.38 -13.24
N LEU A 97 11.22 -1.45 -12.16
CA LEU A 97 9.82 -1.87 -12.22
C LEU A 97 8.95 -0.86 -12.97
N GLU A 98 9.19 0.44 -12.77
CA GLU A 98 8.45 1.52 -13.44
C GLU A 98 8.68 1.53 -14.95
N ALA A 99 9.90 1.24 -15.41
CA ALA A 99 10.22 1.07 -16.83
C ALA A 99 9.35 0.00 -17.50
N GLU A 100 9.00 -1.04 -16.75
CA GLU A 100 8.15 -2.17 -17.15
C GLU A 100 6.68 -2.02 -16.71
N LYS A 101 6.28 -0.78 -16.34
CA LYS A 101 4.91 -0.37 -15.97
C LYS A 101 4.37 -1.00 -14.67
N ILE A 102 5.25 -1.44 -13.77
CA ILE A 102 4.90 -1.85 -12.42
C ILE A 102 5.21 -0.71 -11.46
N ILE A 103 4.18 0.00 -10.99
CA ILE A 103 4.36 1.17 -10.12
C ILE A 103 4.39 0.74 -8.65
N VAL A 104 5.55 0.90 -8.03
CA VAL A 104 5.78 0.72 -6.59
C VAL A 104 6.41 1.99 -6.01
N ASN A 105 6.69 1.99 -4.70
CA ASN A 105 7.38 3.09 -4.04
C ASN A 105 8.59 2.56 -3.26
N LYS A 106 9.76 3.18 -3.46
CA LYS A 106 10.95 2.98 -2.64
C LYS A 106 10.65 3.35 -1.19
N ASN A 107 11.10 2.55 -0.24
CA ASN A 107 10.78 2.73 1.16
C ASN A 107 11.91 2.23 2.07
N THR A 108 12.09 2.88 3.21
CA THR A 108 13.06 2.43 4.22
C THR A 108 12.60 1.11 4.85
N ILE A 109 13.58 0.33 5.31
CA ILE A 109 13.35 -0.91 6.06
C ILE A 109 13.87 -0.78 7.50
N PRO A 110 13.57 -1.71 8.42
CA PRO A 110 14.13 -1.68 9.76
C PRO A 110 15.66 -1.73 9.73
N TYR A 111 16.31 -0.85 10.50
CA TYR A 111 17.78 -0.72 10.58
C TYR A 111 18.44 -0.42 9.23
N ASP A 112 17.75 0.31 8.36
CA ASP A 112 18.30 0.72 7.06
C ASP A 112 19.55 1.59 7.25
N ALA A 113 20.69 1.12 6.75
CA ALA A 113 21.95 1.86 6.76
C ALA A 113 22.02 2.91 5.64
N ARG A 114 21.09 2.88 4.68
CA ARG A 114 21.02 3.84 3.57
C ARG A 114 20.17 5.06 3.93
N SER A 115 20.32 6.12 3.15
CA SER A 115 19.56 7.35 3.37
C SER A 115 18.07 7.20 3.01
N PRO A 116 17.17 8.00 3.60
CA PRO A 116 15.76 8.03 3.20
C PRO A 116 15.50 8.39 1.72
N PHE A 117 16.44 9.08 1.05
CA PHE A 117 16.32 9.43 -0.36
C PHE A 117 16.67 8.28 -1.32
N ASP A 118 17.37 7.27 -0.80
CA ASP A 118 17.84 6.09 -1.54
C ASP A 118 17.84 4.84 -0.64
N PRO A 119 16.64 4.39 -0.20
CA PRO A 119 16.49 3.38 0.85
C PRO A 119 16.78 1.96 0.34
N SER A 120 16.70 0.96 1.23
CA SER A 120 17.02 -0.45 0.95
C SER A 120 15.85 -1.33 0.54
N GLY A 121 14.64 -0.79 0.35
CA GLY A 121 13.48 -1.60 0.01
C GLY A 121 12.40 -0.91 -0.82
N ILE A 122 11.36 -1.68 -1.14
CA ILE A 122 10.17 -1.22 -1.85
C ILE A 122 8.90 -1.64 -1.09
N ARG A 123 7.86 -0.80 -1.18
CA ARG A 123 6.54 -1.09 -0.63
C ARG A 123 5.58 -1.47 -1.75
N ILE A 124 4.92 -2.61 -1.56
CA ILE A 124 3.98 -3.18 -2.52
C ILE A 124 2.62 -3.33 -1.83
N GLY A 125 1.55 -2.95 -2.52
CA GLY A 125 0.18 -3.12 -2.03
C GLY A 125 -0.77 -3.52 -3.15
N THR A 126 -1.90 -4.13 -2.79
CA THR A 126 -2.78 -4.82 -3.75
C THR A 126 -4.13 -4.13 -3.97
N VAL A 127 -4.39 -3.01 -3.29
CA VAL A 127 -5.68 -2.29 -3.32
C VAL A 127 -6.11 -1.99 -4.76
N ALA A 128 -5.26 -1.31 -5.54
CA ALA A 128 -5.60 -0.87 -6.90
C ALA A 128 -5.84 -2.03 -7.88
N VAL A 129 -4.97 -3.03 -7.89
CA VAL A 129 -5.11 -4.20 -8.77
C VAL A 129 -6.31 -5.06 -8.39
N THR A 130 -6.65 -5.13 -7.10
CA THR A 130 -7.86 -5.82 -6.64
C THR A 130 -9.12 -5.09 -7.08
N THR A 131 -9.13 -3.75 -7.04
CA THR A 131 -10.24 -2.94 -7.59
C THR A 131 -10.41 -3.17 -9.09
N ALA A 132 -9.31 -3.37 -9.82
CA ALA A 132 -9.33 -3.75 -11.23
C ALA A 132 -9.77 -5.21 -11.49
N GLY A 133 -10.12 -5.97 -10.45
CA GLY A 133 -10.67 -7.33 -10.55
C GLY A 133 -9.64 -8.45 -10.43
N MET A 134 -8.36 -8.15 -10.22
CA MET A 134 -7.30 -9.16 -10.10
C MET A 134 -7.42 -9.99 -8.81
N LYS A 135 -7.02 -11.26 -8.91
CA LYS A 135 -7.08 -12.26 -7.83
C LYS A 135 -5.73 -12.93 -7.62
N GLU A 136 -5.70 -13.99 -6.82
CA GLU A 136 -4.48 -14.65 -6.35
C GLU A 136 -3.61 -15.17 -7.50
N LYS A 137 -4.23 -15.74 -8.54
CA LYS A 137 -3.51 -16.22 -9.73
C LYS A 137 -2.80 -15.08 -10.47
N ASP A 138 -3.37 -13.88 -10.44
CA ASP A 138 -2.74 -12.70 -11.03
C ASP A 138 -1.60 -12.20 -10.15
N MET A 139 -1.72 -12.32 -8.81
CA MET A 139 -0.63 -11.98 -7.89
C MET A 139 0.58 -12.88 -8.10
N MET A 140 0.38 -14.17 -8.40
CA MET A 140 1.48 -15.09 -8.76
C MET A 140 2.22 -14.61 -10.02
N LYS A 141 1.48 -14.20 -11.06
CA LYS A 141 2.07 -13.64 -12.29
C LYS A 141 2.78 -12.31 -12.06
N ILE A 142 2.24 -11.46 -11.17
CA ILE A 142 2.88 -10.20 -10.79
C ILE A 142 4.19 -10.49 -10.03
N ALA A 143 4.19 -11.44 -9.09
CA ALA A 143 5.40 -11.86 -8.38
C ALA A 143 6.48 -12.34 -9.36
N GLU A 144 6.12 -13.22 -10.29
CA GLU A 144 7.03 -13.73 -11.32
C GLU A 144 7.62 -12.61 -12.17
N LYS A 145 6.78 -11.63 -12.59
CA LYS A 145 7.27 -10.48 -13.35
C LYS A 145 8.23 -9.62 -12.53
N ILE A 146 7.90 -9.32 -11.27
CA ILE A 146 8.75 -8.54 -10.39
C ILE A 146 10.11 -9.21 -10.23
N ASP A 147 10.13 -10.52 -9.93
CA ASP A 147 11.37 -11.28 -9.80
C ASP A 147 12.20 -11.20 -11.08
N LYS A 148 11.61 -11.55 -12.23
CA LYS A 148 12.27 -11.48 -13.54
C LYS A 148 12.84 -10.10 -13.88
N ILE A 149 12.20 -9.01 -13.46
CA ILE A 149 12.68 -7.66 -13.74
C ILE A 149 13.86 -7.31 -12.83
N LEU A 150 13.78 -7.69 -11.56
CA LEU A 150 14.78 -7.33 -10.56
C LEU A 150 15.97 -8.30 -10.48
N THR A 151 15.94 -9.42 -11.18
CA THR A 151 17.07 -10.37 -11.27
C THR A 151 17.70 -10.43 -12.66
N ARG A 152 17.35 -9.50 -13.54
CA ARG A 152 17.98 -9.36 -14.86
C ARG A 152 19.42 -8.84 -14.76
#